data_AF-A0A2V4I5A5-F1
#
_entry.id   AF-A0A2V4I5A5-F1
#
_cell.length_a   1.000
_cell.length_b   1.000
_cell.length_c   1.000
_cell.angle_alpha   90.00
_cell.angle_beta   90.00
_cell.angle_gamma   90.00
#
_symmetry.space_group_name_H-M   'P 1'
#
loop_
_entity.id
_entity.type
_entity.pdbx_description
1 polymer ?
#
loop_
_entity_poly.entity_id
_entity_poly.type
_entity_poly.pdbx_seq_one_letter_code
_entity_poly.pdbx_strand_id
1 'polypeptide(L)'
;MIVFKKQLLPVAFVCNVLAAQASDVLMGDFWVVHYQGGLGKNQVFVADGDPNNIFNRPGGAKSLGVYQLYEEPGKPNFTAYDVEIDCAKNRVRIMGAQDFRSVFNELRNAKYSNQWQSKPDTWLAQSRDFLCKPADRQARKMERLGVMPASQIAKAGPQLFQILNREAAKAAIMQKIDEGFAQMSAK
;
A
#
# COMPACT_ATOMS: atom_id res chain seq x y z
N MET A 1 66.32 -51.59 -7.15
CA MET A 1 65.46 -51.53 -8.34
C MET A 1 64.10 -51.00 -7.91
N ILE A 2 63.71 -49.84 -8.44
CA ILE A 2 62.54 -49.07 -8.01
C ILE A 2 61.32 -49.54 -8.80
N VAL A 3 60.25 -49.96 -8.12
CA VAL A 3 58.99 -50.40 -8.71
C VAL A 3 58.07 -49.19 -8.89
N PHE A 4 57.72 -48.88 -10.14
CA PHE A 4 56.70 -47.89 -10.50
C PHE A 4 55.31 -48.37 -10.10
N LYS A 5 54.59 -47.59 -9.28
CA LYS A 5 53.17 -47.80 -9.00
C LYS A 5 52.37 -46.62 -9.56
N LYS A 6 51.69 -46.85 -10.69
CA LYS A 6 50.69 -45.93 -11.26
C LYS A 6 49.55 -45.76 -10.25
N GLN A 7 49.34 -44.54 -9.76
CA GLN A 7 48.13 -44.16 -9.02
C GLN A 7 47.32 -43.19 -9.88
N LEU A 8 46.17 -43.68 -10.37
CA LEU A 8 45.08 -42.88 -10.92
C LEU A 8 44.33 -42.25 -9.74
N LEU A 9 44.20 -40.92 -9.73
CA LEU A 9 43.32 -40.21 -8.81
C LEU A 9 42.08 -39.69 -9.57
N PRO A 10 40.87 -39.82 -9.01
CA PRO A 10 39.63 -39.47 -9.67
C PRO A 10 39.43 -37.95 -9.68
N VAL A 11 38.94 -37.45 -10.82
CA VAL A 11 38.46 -36.07 -10.99
C VAL A 11 37.25 -35.88 -10.07
N ALA A 12 37.47 -35.23 -8.94
CA ALA A 12 36.39 -34.74 -8.09
C ALA A 12 35.72 -33.57 -8.83
N PHE A 13 34.62 -33.89 -9.52
CA PHE A 13 33.73 -32.91 -10.13
C PHE A 13 33.04 -32.14 -9.00
N VAL A 14 33.61 -31.00 -8.61
CA VAL A 14 32.98 -30.06 -7.68
C VAL A 14 31.83 -29.40 -8.43
N CYS A 15 30.67 -30.06 -8.42
CA CYS A 15 29.40 -29.40 -8.71
C CYS A 15 29.21 -28.31 -7.65
N ASN A 16 29.67 -27.10 -7.96
CA ASN A 16 29.19 -25.90 -7.30
C ASN A 16 27.70 -25.82 -7.59
N VAL A 17 26.88 -26.33 -6.67
CA VAL A 17 25.47 -26.00 -6.60
C VAL A 17 25.44 -24.50 -6.34
N LEU A 18 25.32 -23.71 -7.41
CA LEU A 18 24.82 -22.35 -7.33
C LEU A 18 23.43 -22.49 -6.70
N ALA A 19 23.35 -22.31 -5.39
CA ALA A 19 22.10 -22.07 -4.71
C ALA A 19 21.46 -20.89 -5.43
N ALA A 20 20.41 -21.18 -6.21
CA ALA A 20 19.54 -20.17 -6.75
C ALA A 20 19.05 -19.35 -5.55
N GLN A 21 19.57 -18.14 -5.40
CA GLN A 21 19.02 -17.18 -4.45
C GLN A 21 17.64 -16.84 -5.00
N ALA A 22 16.61 -17.53 -4.49
CA ALA A 22 15.26 -17.01 -4.59
C ALA A 22 15.33 -15.61 -3.97
N SER A 23 15.18 -14.57 -4.79
CA SER A 23 15.01 -13.23 -4.24
C SER A 23 13.74 -13.30 -3.40
N ASP A 24 13.88 -13.29 -2.07
CA ASP A 24 12.77 -13.14 -1.15
C ASP A 24 12.13 -11.78 -1.45
N VAL A 25 11.18 -11.80 -2.39
CA VAL A 25 10.41 -10.61 -2.74
C VAL A 25 9.57 -10.33 -1.52
N LEU A 26 9.82 -9.20 -0.86
CA LEU A 26 9.07 -8.78 0.31
C LEU A 26 7.57 -8.71 -0.05
N MET A 27 6.80 -9.62 0.52
CA MET A 27 5.35 -9.67 0.38
C MET A 27 4.73 -8.77 1.45
N GLY A 28 3.59 -8.17 1.13
CA GLY A 28 2.72 -7.50 2.09
C GLY A 28 1.27 -7.97 1.92
N ASP A 29 0.44 -7.76 2.94
CA ASP A 29 -1.01 -8.02 2.91
C ASP A 29 -1.72 -6.68 2.80
N PHE A 30 -2.10 -6.31 1.58
CA PHE A 30 -2.54 -4.94 1.32
C PHE A 30 -4.04 -4.77 1.45
N TRP A 31 -4.43 -3.64 2.03
CA TRP A 31 -5.81 -3.27 2.27
C TRP A 31 -6.06 -1.82 1.87
N VAL A 32 -7.12 -1.55 1.12
CA VAL A 32 -7.62 -0.19 0.99
C VAL A 32 -8.20 0.23 2.33
N VAL A 33 -7.64 1.29 2.91
CA VAL A 33 -8.11 1.87 4.17
C VAL A 33 -8.96 3.11 3.96
N HIS A 34 -8.77 3.83 2.85
CA HIS A 34 -9.54 5.04 2.54
C HIS A 34 -9.55 5.36 1.04
N TYR A 35 -10.66 5.93 0.57
CA TYR A 35 -10.82 6.55 -0.74
C TYR A 35 -11.14 8.04 -0.55
N GLN A 36 -10.54 8.91 -1.36
CA GLN A 36 -10.91 10.33 -1.37
C GLN A 36 -10.75 10.96 -2.76
N GLY A 37 -11.32 12.16 -2.93
CA GLY A 37 -11.25 12.92 -4.18
C GLY A 37 -12.51 12.75 -5.01
N GLY A 38 -12.39 13.01 -6.31
CA GLY A 38 -13.45 12.87 -7.29
C GLY A 38 -12.87 12.61 -8.67
N LEU A 39 -13.73 12.49 -9.68
CA LEU A 39 -13.37 12.11 -11.05
C LEU A 39 -12.10 12.81 -11.57
N GLY A 40 -11.09 12.03 -11.96
CA GLY A 40 -9.81 12.52 -12.48
C GLY A 40 -8.80 12.97 -11.42
N LYS A 41 -9.19 12.93 -10.13
CA LYS A 41 -8.38 13.33 -8.97
C LYS A 41 -8.58 12.38 -7.78
N ASN A 42 -9.06 11.16 -8.04
CA ASN A 42 -9.23 10.17 -7.00
C ASN A 42 -7.89 9.80 -6.38
N GLN A 43 -7.94 9.43 -5.12
CA GLN A 43 -6.81 8.96 -4.34
C GLN A 43 -7.24 7.76 -3.53
N VAL A 44 -6.36 6.76 -3.46
CA VAL A 44 -6.58 5.55 -2.65
C VAL A 44 -5.45 5.43 -1.64
N PHE A 45 -5.80 5.16 -0.40
CA PHE A 45 -4.84 4.85 0.65
C PHE A 45 -4.86 3.37 0.93
N VAL A 46 -3.70 2.74 0.82
CA VAL A 46 -3.51 1.30 0.98
C VAL A 46 -2.58 1.04 2.14
N ALA A 47 -3.01 0.34 3.17
CA ALA A 47 -2.18 -0.06 4.29
C ALA A 47 -1.57 -1.45 4.05
N ASP A 48 -0.32 -1.65 4.49
CA ASP A 48 0.27 -2.97 4.65
C ASP A 48 -0.10 -3.55 6.02
N GLY A 49 -0.91 -4.62 5.98
CA GLY A 49 -1.37 -5.36 7.16
C GLY A 49 -0.55 -6.60 7.46
N ASP A 50 0.53 -6.89 6.72
CA ASP A 50 1.37 -8.05 7.00
C ASP A 50 2.04 -7.89 8.37
N PRO A 51 1.88 -8.83 9.31
CA PRO A 51 2.52 -8.76 10.62
C PRO A 51 4.04 -8.59 10.57
N ASN A 52 4.71 -9.06 9.51
CA ASN A 52 6.15 -8.92 9.32
C ASN A 52 6.57 -7.50 8.91
N ASN A 53 5.63 -6.72 8.37
CA ASN A 53 5.84 -5.34 7.93
C ASN A 53 5.24 -4.32 8.92
N ILE A 54 4.78 -4.78 10.09
CA ILE A 54 4.32 -3.94 11.21
C ILE A 54 5.40 -3.92 12.29
N PHE A 55 6.00 -2.75 12.49
CA PHE A 55 7.14 -2.57 13.37
C PHE A 55 6.72 -2.06 14.75
N ASN A 56 7.24 -2.67 15.81
CA ASN A 56 7.07 -2.14 17.16
C ASN A 56 7.91 -0.87 17.35
N ARG A 57 7.35 0.13 18.03
CA ARG A 57 7.99 1.41 18.33
C ARG A 57 8.02 1.68 19.84
N PRO A 58 8.90 2.57 20.33
CA PRO A 58 8.96 2.90 21.75
C PRO A 58 7.62 3.36 22.32
N GLY A 59 7.35 3.01 23.58
CA GLY A 59 6.10 3.40 24.26
C GLY A 59 4.86 2.62 23.83
N GLY A 60 5.04 1.45 23.20
CA GLY A 60 3.95 0.56 22.81
C GLY A 60 3.23 0.96 21.52
N ALA A 61 3.73 1.98 20.82
CA ALA A 61 3.28 2.32 19.48
C ALA A 61 3.73 1.26 18.47
N LYS A 62 3.07 1.24 17.32
CA LYS A 62 3.41 0.40 16.17
C LYS A 62 3.45 1.26 14.93
N SER A 63 4.24 0.89 13.92
CA SER A 63 4.19 1.55 12.63
C SER A 63 3.93 0.58 11.50
N LEU A 64 3.28 1.08 10.45
CA LEU A 64 2.95 0.33 9.24
C LEU A 64 3.06 1.25 8.02
N GLY A 65 3.31 0.63 6.86
CA GLY A 65 3.38 1.33 5.58
C GLY A 65 1.98 1.67 5.04
N VAL A 66 1.75 2.93 4.71
CA VAL A 66 0.53 3.38 4.01
C VAL A 66 0.91 4.01 2.67
N TYR A 67 0.38 3.49 1.59
CA TYR A 67 0.63 3.95 0.22
C TYR A 67 -0.54 4.78 -0.27
N GLN A 68 -0.28 6.04 -0.62
CA GLN A 68 -1.23 6.90 -1.29
C GLN A 68 -1.01 6.81 -2.80
N LEU A 69 -2.01 6.32 -3.51
CA LEU A 69 -2.07 6.25 -4.96
C LEU A 69 -2.83 7.45 -5.51
N TYR A 70 -2.43 7.95 -6.68
CA TYR A 70 -3.04 9.13 -7.31
C TYR A 70 -3.56 8.80 -8.70
N GLU A 71 -4.77 9.27 -9.00
CA GLU A 71 -5.31 9.26 -10.36
C GLU A 71 -4.77 10.44 -11.18
N GLU A 72 -4.56 11.59 -10.54
CA GLU A 72 -4.24 12.85 -11.20
C GLU A 72 -2.90 12.78 -11.95
N PRO A 73 -2.86 13.14 -13.25
CA PRO A 73 -1.63 13.18 -14.03
C PRO A 73 -0.55 14.09 -13.42
N GLY A 74 0.72 13.68 -13.52
CA GLY A 74 1.86 14.46 -13.03
C GLY A 74 2.19 14.26 -11.54
N LYS A 75 1.30 13.61 -10.78
CA LYS A 75 1.59 13.09 -9.43
C LYS A 75 2.58 11.93 -9.48
N PRO A 76 3.25 11.61 -8.35
CA PRO A 76 4.00 10.35 -8.25
C PRO A 76 3.06 9.15 -8.45
N ASN A 77 3.63 8.00 -8.80
CA ASN A 77 2.87 6.75 -8.89
C ASN A 77 2.23 6.41 -7.54
N PHE A 78 3.00 6.60 -6.46
CA PHE A 78 2.50 6.59 -5.10
C PHE A 78 3.39 7.41 -4.18
N THR A 79 2.84 7.78 -3.02
CA THR A 79 3.61 8.24 -1.86
C THR A 79 3.50 7.19 -0.76
N ALA A 80 4.63 6.66 -0.31
CA ALA A 80 4.71 5.71 0.80
C ALA A 80 4.95 6.48 2.10
N TYR A 81 4.08 6.26 3.09
CA TYR A 81 4.16 6.83 4.44
C TYR A 81 4.51 5.74 5.45
N ASP A 82 5.47 6.02 6.34
CA ASP A 82 5.63 5.26 7.60
C ASP A 82 4.73 5.90 8.65
N VAL A 83 3.61 5.24 8.95
CA VAL A 83 2.58 5.77 9.85
C VAL A 83 2.72 5.11 11.21
N GLU A 84 3.07 5.90 12.22
CA GLU A 84 3.20 5.43 13.60
C GLU A 84 1.90 5.69 14.38
N ILE A 85 1.42 4.64 15.04
CA ILE A 85 0.10 4.52 15.65
C ILE A 85 0.25 4.11 17.11
N ASP A 86 -0.38 4.88 17.98
CA ASP A 86 -0.48 4.59 19.41
C ASP A 86 -1.96 4.35 19.73
N CYS A 87 -2.34 3.06 19.76
CA CYS A 87 -3.72 2.65 20.00
C CYS A 87 -4.21 3.01 21.40
N ALA A 88 -3.33 2.93 22.41
CA ALA A 88 -3.67 3.23 23.79
C ALA A 88 -4.03 4.72 23.98
N LYS A 89 -3.33 5.61 23.28
CA LYS A 89 -3.57 7.06 23.34
C LYS A 89 -4.39 7.59 22.16
N ASN A 90 -4.91 6.70 21.31
CA ASN A 90 -5.76 7.00 20.16
C ASN A 90 -5.19 8.08 19.21
N ARG A 91 -3.88 8.06 18.97
CA ARG A 91 -3.16 9.09 18.20
C ARG A 91 -2.27 8.47 17.12
N VAL A 92 -1.94 9.27 16.12
CA VAL A 92 -1.16 8.84 14.94
C VAL A 92 -0.19 9.96 14.52
N ARG A 93 0.93 9.60 13.90
CA ARG A 93 1.87 10.54 13.26
C ARG A 93 2.52 9.91 12.04
N ILE A 94 3.13 10.74 11.19
CA ILE A 94 3.92 10.27 10.06
C ILE A 94 5.40 10.37 10.44
N MET A 95 6.14 9.28 10.31
CA MET A 95 7.57 9.20 10.64
C MET A 95 8.48 9.30 9.42
N GLY A 96 7.92 9.08 8.23
CA GLY A 96 8.62 9.17 6.96
C GLY A 96 7.63 9.23 5.82
N ALA A 97 8.03 9.86 4.72
CA ALA A 97 7.27 9.89 3.48
C ALA A 97 8.19 9.87 2.26
N GLN A 98 7.89 9.03 1.27
CA GLN A 98 8.66 8.91 0.03
C GLN A 98 7.74 8.84 -1.19
N ASP A 99 8.00 9.71 -2.16
CA ASP A 99 7.36 9.70 -3.47
C ASP A 99 8.10 8.76 -4.41
N PHE A 100 7.39 7.83 -5.04
CA PHE A 100 7.93 7.00 -6.11
C PHE A 100 7.43 7.47 -7.48
N ARG A 101 8.36 7.70 -8.41
CA ARG A 101 8.07 8.04 -9.81
C ARG A 101 8.71 7.02 -10.73
N SER A 102 7.90 6.14 -11.32
CA SER A 102 8.33 5.07 -12.21
C SER A 102 8.99 5.59 -13.49
N VAL A 103 8.51 6.72 -14.02
CA VAL A 103 9.04 7.36 -15.25
C VAL A 103 10.52 7.72 -15.10
N PHE A 104 10.95 8.08 -13.89
CA PHE A 104 12.33 8.43 -13.57
C PHE A 104 13.04 7.35 -12.75
N ASN A 105 12.36 6.24 -12.44
CA ASN A 105 12.78 5.22 -11.49
C ASN A 105 13.37 5.81 -10.19
N GLU A 106 12.69 6.82 -9.64
CA GLU A 106 13.23 7.65 -8.56
C GLU A 106 12.35 7.58 -7.30
N LEU A 107 13.01 7.55 -6.14
CA LEU A 107 12.42 7.76 -4.83
C LEU A 107 12.87 9.12 -4.29
N ARG A 108 11.91 9.99 -3.97
CA ARG A 108 12.17 11.31 -3.38
C ARG A 108 11.55 11.41 -2.00
N ASN A 109 12.23 12.05 -1.06
CA ASN A 109 11.63 12.38 0.23
C ASN A 109 10.45 13.34 0.02
N ALA A 110 9.30 12.97 0.53
CA ALA A 110 8.11 13.81 0.56
C ALA A 110 8.05 14.60 1.87
N LYS A 111 7.37 15.75 1.85
CA LYS A 111 7.16 16.54 3.07
C LYS A 111 6.13 15.86 3.96
N TYR A 112 6.39 15.80 5.25
CA TYR A 112 5.46 15.29 6.25
C TYR A 112 5.63 16.02 7.60
N SER A 113 4.67 15.83 8.50
CA SER A 113 4.74 16.29 9.89
C SER A 113 4.84 15.10 10.83
N ASN A 114 5.85 15.13 11.70
CA ASN A 114 6.10 14.09 12.71
C ASN A 114 5.36 14.33 14.04
N GLN A 115 4.48 15.33 14.08
CA GLN A 115 3.71 15.64 15.27
C GLN A 115 2.60 14.62 15.48
N TRP A 116 2.38 14.25 16.74
CA TRP A 116 1.24 13.42 17.13
C TRP A 116 -0.08 14.15 16.88
N GLN A 117 -1.00 13.45 16.24
CA GLN A 117 -2.32 13.96 15.89
C GLN A 117 -3.40 13.14 16.60
N SER A 118 -4.22 13.82 17.41
CA SER A 118 -5.40 13.22 18.05
C SER A 118 -6.68 13.40 17.23
N LYS A 119 -6.68 14.37 16.31
CA LYS A 119 -7.75 14.62 15.33
C LYS A 119 -7.14 14.71 13.92
N PRO A 120 -6.59 13.59 13.41
CA PRO A 120 -5.96 13.57 12.10
C PRO A 120 -6.99 13.61 10.98
N ASP A 121 -6.53 13.85 9.75
CA ASP A 121 -7.34 13.65 8.54
C ASP A 121 -7.91 12.22 8.47
N THR A 122 -9.02 12.06 7.74
CA THR A 122 -9.78 10.80 7.70
C THR A 122 -8.94 9.59 7.31
N TRP A 123 -8.04 9.71 6.33
CA TRP A 123 -7.20 8.59 5.89
C TRP A 123 -6.21 8.13 6.98
N LEU A 124 -5.66 9.06 7.77
CA LEU A 124 -4.78 8.76 8.90
C LEU A 124 -5.59 8.15 10.06
N ALA A 125 -6.79 8.68 10.31
CA ALA A 125 -7.70 8.10 11.30
C ALA A 125 -8.08 6.65 10.93
N GLN A 126 -8.38 6.39 9.66
CA GLN A 126 -8.71 5.04 9.17
C GLN A 126 -7.48 4.13 9.16
N SER A 127 -6.29 4.62 8.85
CA SER A 127 -5.04 3.85 8.98
C SER A 127 -4.75 3.46 10.43
N ARG A 128 -5.00 4.36 11.39
CA ARG A 128 -4.95 4.05 12.82
C ARG A 128 -5.97 2.98 13.19
N ASP A 129 -7.23 3.18 12.81
CA ASP A 129 -8.32 2.28 13.17
C ASP A 129 -8.15 0.89 12.51
N PHE A 130 -7.52 0.81 11.33
CA PHE A 130 -7.16 -0.45 10.67
C PHE A 130 -6.31 -1.35 11.58
N LEU A 131 -5.35 -0.76 12.30
CA LEU A 131 -4.50 -1.47 13.24
C LEU A 131 -5.16 -1.66 14.62
N CYS A 132 -5.81 -0.61 15.14
CA CYS A 132 -6.31 -0.60 16.50
C CYS A 132 -7.68 -1.28 16.67
N LYS A 133 -8.46 -1.40 15.59
CA LYS A 133 -9.84 -1.92 15.60
C LYS A 133 -10.06 -2.90 14.43
N PRO A 134 -9.34 -4.04 14.40
CA PRO A 134 -9.43 -4.97 13.28
C PRO A 134 -10.84 -5.53 13.05
N ALA A 135 -11.65 -5.65 14.11
CA ALA A 135 -13.05 -6.08 14.02
C ALA A 135 -13.95 -5.07 13.27
N ASP A 136 -13.58 -3.79 13.21
CA ASP A 136 -14.37 -2.73 12.57
C ASP A 136 -14.07 -2.59 11.07
N ARG A 137 -13.10 -3.32 10.52
CA ARG A 137 -12.60 -3.11 9.13
C ARG A 137 -13.73 -3.17 8.11
N GLN A 138 -14.62 -4.16 8.22
CA GLN A 138 -15.78 -4.30 7.34
C GLN A 138 -16.76 -3.14 7.51
N ALA A 139 -17.10 -2.76 8.75
CA ALA A 139 -18.01 -1.64 9.02
C ALA A 139 -17.44 -0.30 8.51
N ARG A 140 -16.12 -0.17 8.43
CA ARG A 140 -15.41 0.99 7.89
C ARG A 140 -15.14 0.90 6.39
N LYS A 141 -15.67 -0.11 5.69
CA LYS A 141 -15.48 -0.35 4.26
C LYS A 141 -14.01 -0.44 3.85
N MET A 142 -13.19 -1.04 4.71
CA MET A 142 -11.80 -1.36 4.38
C MET A 142 -11.78 -2.66 3.58
N GLU A 143 -11.09 -2.65 2.44
CA GLU A 143 -11.14 -3.73 1.45
C GLU A 143 -9.78 -4.42 1.35
N ARG A 144 -9.76 -5.74 1.48
CA ARG A 144 -8.53 -6.51 1.33
C ARG A 144 -8.20 -6.68 -0.15
N LEU A 145 -7.03 -6.19 -0.56
CA LEU A 145 -6.49 -6.39 -1.91
C LEU A 145 -5.75 -7.73 -2.03
N GLY A 146 -5.20 -8.22 -0.92
CA GLY A 146 -4.55 -9.52 -0.82
C GLY A 146 -3.03 -9.46 -0.65
N VAL A 147 -2.41 -10.64 -0.66
CA VAL A 147 -0.97 -10.80 -0.43
C VAL A 147 -0.21 -10.72 -1.75
N MET A 148 0.68 -9.74 -1.88
CA MET A 148 1.46 -9.51 -3.10
C MET A 148 2.76 -8.75 -2.79
N PRO A 149 3.72 -8.68 -3.73
CA PRO A 149 4.85 -7.75 -3.61
C PRO A 149 4.40 -6.29 -3.58
N ALA A 150 5.08 -5.44 -2.81
CA ALA A 150 4.78 -4.00 -2.76
C ALA A 150 4.83 -3.32 -4.15
N SER A 151 5.67 -3.83 -5.06
CA SER A 151 5.75 -3.34 -6.45
C SER A 151 4.46 -3.54 -7.26
N GLN A 152 3.58 -4.45 -6.84
CA GLN A 152 2.28 -4.67 -7.50
C GLN A 152 1.24 -3.61 -7.10
N ILE A 153 1.37 -2.94 -5.94
CA ILE A 153 0.43 -1.87 -5.56
C ILE A 153 0.44 -0.74 -6.57
N ALA A 154 1.63 -0.34 -7.04
CA ALA A 154 1.78 0.71 -8.05
C ALA A 154 1.05 0.37 -9.37
N LYS A 155 0.88 -0.93 -9.67
CA LYS A 155 0.14 -1.42 -10.84
C LYS A 155 -1.37 -1.53 -10.57
N ALA A 156 -1.77 -1.76 -9.32
CA ALA A 156 -3.16 -1.90 -8.91
C ALA A 156 -3.92 -0.55 -8.92
N GLY A 157 -3.24 0.57 -8.70
CA GLY A 157 -3.86 1.91 -8.65
C GLY A 157 -4.76 2.24 -9.84
N PRO A 158 -4.30 2.14 -11.10
CA PRO A 158 -5.13 2.39 -12.28
C PRO A 158 -6.42 1.56 -12.32
N GLN A 159 -6.39 0.29 -11.89
CA GLN A 159 -7.57 -0.57 -11.87
C GLN A 159 -8.58 -0.11 -10.81
N LEU A 160 -8.09 0.29 -9.61
CA LEU A 160 -8.95 0.85 -8.56
C LEU A 160 -9.63 2.15 -9.04
N PHE A 161 -8.91 3.03 -9.73
CA PHE A 161 -9.49 4.27 -10.26
C PHE A 161 -10.53 4.01 -11.36
N GLN A 162 -10.37 2.99 -12.20
CA GLN A 162 -11.39 2.62 -13.18
C GLN A 162 -12.72 2.24 -12.51
N ILE A 163 -12.66 1.50 -11.41
CA ILE A 163 -13.85 1.13 -10.62
C ILE A 163 -14.50 2.39 -10.03
N LEU A 164 -13.72 3.23 -9.35
CA LEU A 164 -14.21 4.48 -8.75
C LEU A 164 -14.85 5.42 -9.78
N ASN A 165 -14.24 5.55 -10.95
CA ASN A 165 -14.76 6.39 -12.03
C ASN A 165 -16.08 5.84 -12.59
N ARG A 166 -16.21 4.53 -12.70
CA ARG A 166 -17.47 3.89 -13.13
C ARG A 166 -18.59 4.14 -12.13
N GLU A 167 -18.29 4.05 -10.83
CA GLU A 167 -19.24 4.34 -9.77
C GLU A 167 -19.65 5.81 -9.76
N ALA A 168 -18.68 6.72 -9.86
CA ALA A 168 -18.93 8.15 -9.96
C ALA A 168 -19.79 8.51 -11.19
N ALA A 169 -19.50 7.91 -12.36
CA ALA A 169 -20.30 8.11 -13.57
C ALA A 169 -21.73 7.59 -13.40
N LYS A 170 -21.92 6.40 -12.80
CA LYS A 170 -23.24 5.84 -12.50
C LYS A 170 -24.02 6.76 -11.56
N ALA A 171 -23.39 7.26 -10.50
CA ALA A 171 -24.01 8.17 -9.55
C ALA A 171 -24.45 9.48 -10.23
N ALA A 172 -23.59 10.07 -11.07
CA ALA A 172 -23.90 11.28 -11.81
C ALA A 172 -25.06 11.09 -12.82
N ILE A 173 -25.14 9.93 -13.48
CA ILE A 173 -26.26 9.60 -14.37
C ILE A 173 -27.56 9.46 -13.56
N MET A 174 -27.52 8.74 -12.43
CA MET A 174 -28.70 8.57 -11.58
C MET A 174 -29.21 9.90 -11.05
N GLN A 175 -28.31 10.77 -10.60
CA GLN A 175 -28.67 12.11 -10.14
C GLN A 175 -29.38 12.92 -11.25
N LYS A 176 -28.89 12.88 -12.50
CA LYS A 176 -29.55 13.54 -13.62
C LYS A 176 -30.94 12.97 -13.92
N ILE A 177 -31.13 11.66 -13.74
CA ILE A 177 -32.43 11.01 -13.89
C ILE A 177 -33.38 11.51 -12.81
N ASP A 178 -32.94 11.52 -11.55
CA ASP A 178 -33.74 11.99 -10.40
C ASP A 178 -34.12 13.47 -10.54
N GLU A 179 -33.18 14.32 -10.96
CA GLU A 179 -33.42 15.74 -11.26
C GLU A 179 -34.45 15.91 -12.39
N GLY A 180 -34.37 15.10 -13.44
CA GLY A 180 -35.34 15.09 -14.54
C GLY A 180 -36.75 14.69 -14.07
N PHE A 181 -36.87 13.66 -13.23
CA PHE A 181 -38.15 13.27 -12.64
C PHE A 181 -38.73 14.35 -11.70
N ALA A 182 -37.89 14.97 -10.88
CA ALA A 182 -38.31 16.06 -10.00
C ALA A 182 -38.88 17.25 -10.79
N GLN A 183 -38.24 17.63 -11.90
CA GLN A 183 -38.70 18.71 -12.77
C GLN A 183 -40.02 18.38 -13.49
N MET A 184 -40.27 17.11 -13.84
CA MET A 184 -41.53 16.69 -14.45
C MET A 184 -42.68 16.65 -13.43
N SER A 185 -42.41 16.35 -12.16
CA SER A 185 -43.42 16.34 -11.09
C SER A 185 -43.86 17.74 -10.60
N ALA A 186 -43.10 18.77 -10.95
CA ALA A 186 -43.36 20.16 -10.57
C ALA A 186 -44.17 20.94 -11.63
N LYS A 187 -44.63 20.27 -12.69
CA LYS A 187 -45.56 20.78 -13.71
C LYS A 187 -46.88 20.04 -13.64
#